data_AF-A0A936MNA6-F1
#
_entry.id   AF-A0A936MNA6-F1
#
_cell.length_a   1.000
_cell.length_b   1.000
_cell.length_c   1.000
_cell.angle_alpha   90.00
_cell.angle_beta   90.00
_cell.angle_gamma   90.00
#
_symmetry.space_group_name_H-M   'P 1'
#
loop_
_entity.id
_entity.type
_entity.pdbx_description
1 polymer ?
#
loop_
_entity_poly.entity_id
_entity_poly.type
_entity_poly.pdbx_seq_one_letter_code
_entity_poly.pdbx_strand_id
1 'polypeptide(L)'
;MFRSLPALALALALFSPAFARADVPPPDGQRRVSYRFRVDGVAKLSPDHIIVVYPWSLSNGAPTREQTVAPDGEWVSVGRRSYRPELHVVRKADYEEFVKTHVAPEGREQDDPALDAFLSKGAKCNLGPMPNHTISEDDPRSAVEEIFVAQTISDTSCVLTRVNTRANAPKSGGCAGCTTSDNQVASGIGLAGLLFGLGVLVRRRRRG
;
A
#
# COMPACT_ATOMS: atom_id res chain seq x y z
N MET A 1 29.23 -9.11 -64.30
CA MET A 1 28.31 -7.96 -64.07
C MET A 1 27.01 -8.49 -63.50
N PHE A 2 26.41 -7.77 -62.55
CA PHE A 2 25.14 -8.04 -61.83
C PHE A 2 25.18 -9.11 -60.73
N ARG A 3 24.56 -8.97 -59.55
CA ARG A 3 24.05 -7.82 -58.76
C ARG A 3 23.71 -8.40 -57.36
N SER A 4 24.16 -7.69 -56.32
CA SER A 4 23.57 -7.38 -55.02
C SER A 4 22.38 -8.19 -54.41
N LEU A 5 22.53 -8.42 -53.08
CA LEU A 5 21.55 -8.34 -51.97
C LEU A 5 20.52 -9.49 -51.78
N PRO A 6 20.61 -10.20 -50.63
CA PRO A 6 19.50 -10.10 -49.66
C PRO A 6 20.03 -9.97 -48.23
N ALA A 7 20.19 -8.74 -47.75
CA ALA A 7 20.55 -8.42 -46.36
C ALA A 7 19.42 -7.67 -45.64
N LEU A 8 18.15 -7.93 -45.98
CA LEU A 8 17.03 -7.09 -45.55
C LEU A 8 15.82 -7.86 -44.98
N ALA A 9 16.03 -9.01 -44.33
CA ALA A 9 14.94 -9.78 -43.72
C ALA A 9 15.04 -9.94 -42.19
N LEU A 10 16.16 -9.55 -41.55
CA LEU A 10 16.39 -9.77 -40.12
C LEU A 10 16.24 -8.50 -39.25
N ALA A 11 15.61 -7.44 -39.76
CA ALA A 11 15.44 -6.16 -39.05
C ALA A 11 14.03 -5.96 -38.45
N LEU A 12 13.08 -6.86 -38.71
CA LEU A 12 11.66 -6.67 -38.34
C LEU A 12 11.21 -7.40 -37.06
N ALA A 13 12.06 -8.22 -36.43
CA ALA A 13 11.70 -8.98 -35.23
C ALA A 13 12.04 -8.27 -33.89
N LEU A 14 12.63 -7.08 -33.92
CA LEU A 14 13.04 -6.35 -32.71
C LEU A 14 12.02 -5.32 -32.21
N PHE A 15 10.90 -5.14 -32.90
CA PHE A 15 9.75 -4.42 -32.36
C PHE A 15 8.94 -5.35 -31.46
N SER A 16 9.53 -5.77 -30.34
CA SER A 16 8.73 -6.21 -29.20
C SER A 16 8.14 -4.94 -28.61
N PRO A 17 6.84 -4.67 -28.79
CA PRO A 17 6.26 -3.57 -28.08
C PRO A 17 6.25 -3.97 -26.61
N ALA A 18 7.04 -3.27 -25.80
CA ALA A 18 6.87 -3.23 -24.36
C ALA A 18 5.54 -2.50 -24.06
N PHE A 19 4.41 -3.05 -24.53
CA PHE A 19 3.10 -2.50 -24.30
C PHE A 19 2.82 -2.55 -22.81
N ALA A 20 2.43 -1.39 -22.29
CA ALA A 20 2.10 -1.14 -20.91
C ALA A 20 1.13 -2.19 -20.36
N ARG A 21 1.64 -3.12 -19.52
CA ARG A 21 0.84 -4.13 -18.81
C ARG A 21 -0.31 -3.56 -17.98
N ALA A 22 -0.27 -2.26 -17.70
CA ALA A 22 -1.30 -1.56 -16.98
C ALA A 22 -2.64 -1.44 -17.72
N ASP A 23 -2.63 -1.53 -19.06
CA ASP A 23 -3.84 -1.32 -19.86
C ASP A 23 -4.41 -2.64 -20.39
N VAL A 24 -3.68 -3.75 -20.21
CA VAL A 24 -4.14 -5.12 -20.53
C VAL A 24 -5.35 -5.47 -19.67
N PRO A 25 -6.52 -5.77 -20.27
CA PRO A 25 -7.71 -6.11 -19.50
C PRO A 25 -7.42 -7.27 -18.53
N PRO A 26 -8.10 -7.31 -17.37
CA PRO A 26 -7.99 -8.45 -16.47
C PRO A 26 -8.38 -9.74 -17.22
N PRO A 27 -7.88 -10.91 -16.81
CA PRO A 27 -8.33 -12.19 -17.37
C PRO A 27 -9.85 -12.36 -17.25
N ASP A 28 -10.45 -13.14 -18.15
CA ASP A 28 -11.90 -13.41 -18.12
C ASP A 28 -12.36 -13.89 -16.73
N GLY A 29 -13.52 -13.39 -16.28
CA GLY A 29 -14.06 -13.65 -14.96
C GLY A 29 -13.37 -12.88 -13.82
N GLN A 30 -12.46 -11.96 -14.14
CA GLN A 30 -11.83 -11.07 -13.16
C GLN A 30 -12.09 -9.60 -13.49
N ARG A 31 -12.18 -8.77 -12.46
CA ARG A 31 -12.26 -7.32 -12.58
C ARG A 31 -11.11 -6.64 -11.84
N ARG A 32 -10.78 -5.44 -12.29
CA ARG A 32 -9.77 -4.60 -11.64
C ARG A 32 -10.35 -3.96 -10.37
N VAL A 33 -9.54 -3.92 -9.32
CA VAL A 33 -9.85 -3.23 -8.07
C VAL A 33 -8.64 -2.45 -7.56
N SER A 34 -8.89 -1.52 -6.63
CA SER A 34 -7.81 -0.86 -5.92
C SER A 34 -7.08 -1.85 -5.01
N TYR A 35 -5.78 -1.62 -4.79
CA TYR A 35 -5.03 -2.31 -3.75
C TYR A 35 -4.59 -1.29 -2.72
N ARG A 36 -4.77 -1.63 -1.44
CA ARG A 36 -4.25 -0.85 -0.33
C ARG A 36 -3.71 -1.76 0.74
N PHE A 37 -2.72 -1.27 1.46
CA PHE A 37 -2.17 -1.98 2.60
C PHE A 37 -1.98 -1.04 3.79
N ARG A 38 -1.86 -1.62 4.96
CA ARG A 38 -1.48 -0.94 6.20
C ARG A 38 -0.34 -1.68 6.85
N VAL A 39 0.56 -0.96 7.51
CA VAL A 39 1.60 -1.54 8.37
C VAL A 39 1.31 -1.13 9.82
N ASP A 40 1.19 -2.12 10.70
CA ASP A 40 0.91 -1.94 12.12
C ASP A 40 2.16 -2.25 12.96
N GLY A 41 2.40 -1.46 14.00
CA GLY A 41 3.41 -1.71 15.04
C GLY A 41 4.80 -1.12 14.74
N VAL A 42 4.96 -0.29 13.71
CA VAL A 42 6.24 0.34 13.37
C VAL A 42 6.68 1.29 14.47
N ALA A 43 5.82 2.21 14.89
CA ALA A 43 6.17 3.23 15.88
C ALA A 43 6.46 2.63 17.27
N LYS A 44 5.86 1.47 17.57
CA LYS A 44 6.12 0.72 18.81
C LYS A 44 7.50 0.05 18.81
N LEU A 45 7.93 -0.48 17.67
CA LEU A 45 9.20 -1.20 17.56
C LEU A 45 10.39 -0.26 17.36
N SER A 46 10.21 0.78 16.55
CA SER A 46 11.23 1.78 16.32
C SER A 46 10.60 3.16 16.01
N PRO A 47 10.53 4.07 17.00
CA PRO A 47 9.90 5.38 16.81
C PRO A 47 10.69 6.31 15.87
N ASP A 48 11.97 6.01 15.65
CA ASP A 48 12.88 6.78 14.80
C ASP A 48 12.91 6.30 13.35
N HIS A 49 12.15 5.25 13.02
CA HIS A 49 12.07 4.69 11.67
C HIS A 49 10.69 4.90 11.06
N ILE A 50 10.69 5.00 9.73
CA ILE A 50 9.49 5.05 8.91
C ILE A 50 9.58 4.04 7.78
N ILE A 51 8.43 3.72 7.19
CA ILE A 51 8.34 2.89 5.99
C ILE A 51 8.14 3.81 4.79
N VAL A 52 9.05 3.73 3.83
CA VAL A 52 8.93 4.37 2.52
C VAL A 52 8.52 3.32 1.49
N VAL A 53 7.54 3.66 0.67
CA VAL A 53 6.95 2.80 -0.36
C VAL A 53 7.44 3.27 -1.71
N TYR A 54 8.13 2.40 -2.44
CA TYR A 54 8.73 2.73 -3.73
C TYR A 54 8.94 1.48 -4.60
N PRO A 55 8.59 1.49 -5.90
CA PRO A 55 7.89 2.56 -6.59
C PRO A 55 6.42 2.61 -6.18
N TRP A 56 5.96 3.82 -5.91
CA TRP A 56 4.56 4.17 -5.68
C TRP A 56 4.09 5.01 -6.88
N SER A 57 2.86 4.81 -7.34
CA SER A 57 2.27 5.67 -8.37
C SER A 57 0.77 5.45 -8.36
N LEU A 58 0.00 6.51 -8.13
CA LEU A 58 -1.47 6.49 -8.31
C LEU A 58 -1.90 6.86 -9.73
N SER A 59 -0.95 7.30 -10.57
CA SER A 59 -1.23 7.84 -11.90
C SER A 59 -1.57 6.76 -12.92
N ASN A 60 -2.66 7.00 -13.67
CA ASN A 60 -3.07 6.17 -14.81
C ASN A 60 -2.35 6.55 -16.13
N GLY A 61 -1.49 7.59 -16.14
CA GLY A 61 -0.99 8.21 -17.38
C GLY A 61 0.51 8.09 -17.66
N ALA A 62 1.35 7.91 -16.64
CA ALA A 62 2.79 7.70 -16.80
C ALA A 62 3.34 6.89 -15.60
N PRO A 63 4.20 5.88 -15.81
CA PRO A 63 4.92 5.24 -14.71
C PRO A 63 5.97 6.24 -14.18
N THR A 64 5.56 7.10 -13.27
CA THR A 64 6.48 7.85 -12.42
C THR A 64 6.85 6.94 -11.24
N ARG A 65 8.14 6.77 -10.97
CA ARG A 65 8.57 6.10 -9.74
C ARG A 65 8.47 7.10 -8.60
N GLU A 66 7.26 7.33 -8.12
CA GLU A 66 7.03 8.20 -6.96
C GLU A 66 7.33 7.39 -5.68
N GLN A 67 7.52 8.10 -4.59
CA GLN A 67 7.59 7.51 -3.26
C GLN A 67 6.47 8.05 -2.39
N THR A 68 6.05 7.28 -1.40
CA THR A 68 5.20 7.76 -0.32
C THR A 68 5.64 7.15 1.00
N VAL A 69 5.29 7.80 2.11
CA VAL A 69 5.48 7.24 3.45
C VAL A 69 4.24 6.42 3.79
N ALA A 70 4.44 5.24 4.40
CA ALA A 70 3.37 4.46 5.02
C ALA A 70 3.36 4.76 6.53
N PRO A 71 2.42 5.59 7.02
CA PRO A 71 2.30 5.87 8.45
C PRO A 71 1.87 4.60 9.20
N ASP A 72 2.32 4.49 10.45
CA ASP A 72 1.93 3.37 11.31
C ASP A 72 0.41 3.36 11.54
N GLY A 73 -0.25 2.25 11.23
CA GLY A 73 -1.69 2.12 11.42
C GLY A 73 -2.56 2.74 10.32
N GLU A 74 -1.99 3.31 9.26
CA GLU A 74 -2.75 3.96 8.20
C GLU A 74 -2.76 3.17 6.88
N TRP A 75 -3.84 3.35 6.11
CA TRP A 75 -4.00 2.71 4.80
C TRP A 75 -3.28 3.51 3.71
N VAL A 76 -2.37 2.86 3.00
CA VAL A 76 -1.72 3.37 1.80
C VAL A 76 -2.27 2.67 0.58
N SER A 77 -2.79 3.44 -0.36
CA SER A 77 -3.22 2.91 -1.66
C SER A 77 -2.01 2.80 -2.59
N VAL A 78 -1.90 1.71 -3.33
CA VAL A 78 -0.91 1.54 -4.40
C VAL A 78 -1.66 1.62 -5.72
N GLY A 79 -1.13 2.37 -6.69
CA GLY A 79 -1.77 2.41 -8.00
C GLY A 79 -1.31 1.28 -8.91
N ARG A 80 -2.14 1.05 -9.92
CA ARG A 80 -2.11 -0.15 -10.77
C ARG A 80 -0.78 -0.39 -11.50
N ARG A 81 -0.01 0.68 -11.75
CA ARG A 81 1.26 0.61 -12.50
C ARG A 81 2.46 0.26 -11.60
N SER A 82 2.32 0.39 -10.28
CA SER A 82 3.28 -0.12 -9.30
C SER A 82 3.08 -1.61 -9.10
N TYR A 83 3.51 -2.42 -10.07
CA TYR A 83 3.31 -3.86 -10.05
C TYR A 83 4.12 -4.58 -8.95
N ARG A 84 5.14 -3.93 -8.39
CA ARG A 84 5.98 -4.43 -7.28
C ARG A 84 6.39 -3.28 -6.35
N PRO A 85 5.48 -2.70 -5.56
CA PRO A 85 5.82 -1.65 -4.62
C PRO A 85 6.74 -2.23 -3.53
N GLU A 86 7.95 -1.73 -3.38
CA GLU A 86 8.85 -2.19 -2.33
C GLU A 86 8.64 -1.33 -1.08
N LEU A 87 8.79 -1.94 0.10
CA LEU A 87 8.77 -1.22 1.37
C LEU A 87 10.20 -1.17 1.88
N HIS A 88 10.65 0.02 2.23
CA HIS A 88 11.98 0.28 2.76
C HIS A 88 11.86 0.92 4.13
N VAL A 89 12.56 0.35 5.12
CA VAL A 89 12.73 0.96 6.44
C VAL A 89 13.88 1.94 6.35
N VAL A 90 13.64 3.20 6.68
CA VAL A 90 14.66 4.24 6.77
C VAL A 90 14.50 5.02 8.06
N ARG A 91 15.58 5.68 8.51
CA ARG A 91 15.50 6.61 9.63
C ARG A 91 14.69 7.84 9.22
N LYS A 92 13.81 8.28 10.12
CA LYS A 92 12.95 9.44 9.90
C LYS A 92 13.75 10.72 9.64
N ALA A 93 14.80 10.94 10.44
CA ALA A 93 15.67 12.11 10.29
C ALA A 93 16.35 12.16 8.91
N ASP A 94 16.89 11.02 8.44
CA ASP A 94 17.55 10.92 7.14
C ASP A 94 16.56 11.17 5.99
N TYR A 95 15.32 10.67 6.12
CA TYR A 95 14.27 10.94 5.14
C TYR A 95 13.88 12.41 5.09
N GLU A 96 13.72 13.06 6.25
CA GLU A 96 13.41 14.48 6.32
C GLU A 96 14.53 15.35 5.73
N GLU A 97 15.80 14.96 5.88
CA GLU A 97 16.93 15.63 5.24
C GLU A 97 16.96 15.38 3.73
N PHE A 98 16.71 14.14 3.31
CA PHE A 98 16.64 13.76 1.91
C PHE A 98 15.56 14.58 1.19
N VAL A 99 14.33 14.63 1.69
CA VAL A 99 13.22 15.35 1.05
C VAL A 99 13.47 16.86 0.93
N LYS A 100 14.26 17.46 1.84
CA LYS A 100 14.62 18.89 1.75
C LYS A 100 15.57 19.19 0.59
N THR A 101 16.43 18.25 0.25
CA THR A 101 17.50 18.43 -0.75
C THR A 101 17.19 17.74 -2.08
N HIS A 102 16.31 16.75 -2.05
CA HIS A 102 15.92 15.98 -3.20
C HIS A 102 14.99 16.79 -4.10
N VAL A 103 15.45 17.02 -5.33
CA VAL A 103 14.64 17.51 -6.43
C VAL A 103 14.33 16.30 -7.29
N ALA A 104 13.06 15.93 -7.38
CA ALA A 104 12.63 14.85 -8.27
C ALA A 104 13.06 15.19 -9.71
N PRO A 105 13.55 14.20 -10.48
CA PRO A 105 13.97 14.44 -11.86
C PRO A 105 12.85 15.10 -12.67
N GLU A 106 13.21 16.10 -13.49
CA GLU A 106 12.23 16.82 -14.29
C GLU A 106 11.69 15.92 -15.41
N GLY A 107 10.36 15.76 -15.46
CA GLY A 107 9.67 15.04 -16.53
C GLY A 107 9.17 13.65 -16.14
N ARG A 108 8.93 12.79 -17.14
CA ARG A 108 8.46 11.40 -16.95
C ARG A 108 9.64 10.44 -16.82
N GLU A 109 10.75 10.90 -16.25
CA GLU A 109 11.96 10.10 -16.14
C GLU A 109 11.68 8.94 -15.18
N GLN A 110 11.96 7.73 -15.66
CA GLN A 110 11.61 6.49 -14.95
C GLN A 110 12.64 6.14 -13.87
N ASP A 111 13.78 6.81 -13.84
CA ASP A 111 14.91 6.48 -12.97
C ASP A 111 15.24 7.66 -12.06
N ASP A 112 15.42 7.38 -10.78
CA ASP A 112 15.80 8.34 -9.76
C ASP A 112 16.98 7.77 -8.95
N PRO A 113 18.23 7.95 -9.45
CA PRO A 113 19.40 7.35 -8.82
C PRO A 113 19.67 7.92 -7.41
N ALA A 114 19.23 9.15 -7.14
CA ALA A 114 19.39 9.77 -5.82
C ALA A 114 18.46 9.09 -4.80
N LEU A 115 17.21 8.83 -5.19
CA LEU A 115 16.26 8.08 -4.38
C LEU A 115 16.69 6.62 -4.22
N ASP A 116 17.11 5.95 -5.29
CA ASP A 116 17.60 4.56 -5.22
C ASP A 116 18.82 4.45 -4.26
N ALA A 117 19.76 5.40 -4.34
CA ALA A 117 20.90 5.47 -3.43
C ALA A 117 20.47 5.76 -1.98
N PHE A 118 19.49 6.64 -1.76
CA PHE A 118 18.95 6.92 -0.43
C PHE A 118 18.31 5.67 0.19
N LEU A 119 17.43 4.99 -0.55
CA LEU A 119 16.73 3.79 -0.07
C LEU A 119 17.71 2.64 0.24
N SER A 120 18.85 2.58 -0.47
CA SER A 120 19.90 1.58 -0.19
C SER A 120 20.55 1.71 1.20
N LYS A 121 20.40 2.85 1.89
CA LYS A 121 20.86 3.02 3.28
C LYS A 121 19.99 2.30 4.31
N GLY A 122 18.77 1.96 3.92
CA GLY A 122 17.78 1.30 4.76
C GLY A 122 17.67 -0.20 4.49
N ALA A 123 16.73 -0.83 5.18
CA ALA A 123 16.41 -2.24 5.00
C ALA A 123 15.17 -2.43 4.14
N LYS A 124 15.28 -3.25 3.09
CA LYS A 124 14.12 -3.67 2.29
C LYS A 124 13.29 -4.73 3.02
N CYS A 125 11.99 -4.50 3.10
CA CYS A 125 11.04 -5.43 3.70
C CYS A 125 10.70 -6.57 2.74
N ASN A 126 10.73 -7.81 3.23
CA ASN A 126 10.27 -8.96 2.48
C ASN A 126 8.75 -9.14 2.66
N LEU A 127 7.97 -8.79 1.64
CA LEU A 127 6.50 -8.87 1.66
C LEU A 127 5.94 -10.17 1.04
N GLY A 128 6.79 -11.02 0.48
CA GLY A 128 6.35 -12.15 -0.34
C GLY A 128 5.74 -11.71 -1.68
N PRO A 129 4.77 -12.46 -2.24
CA PRO A 129 4.16 -12.12 -3.52
C PRO A 129 3.34 -10.81 -3.44
N MET A 130 3.73 -9.87 -4.30
CA MET A 130 3.19 -8.51 -4.42
C MET A 130 1.73 -8.46 -4.91
N PRO A 131 1.03 -7.32 -4.74
CA PRO A 131 -0.40 -7.18 -4.96
C PRO A 131 -0.92 -7.70 -6.29
N ASN A 132 -2.08 -8.34 -6.23
CA ASN A 132 -2.94 -8.52 -7.39
C ASN A 132 -4.03 -7.45 -7.39
N HIS A 133 -4.01 -6.59 -8.42
CA HIS A 133 -5.06 -5.60 -8.66
C HIS A 133 -6.31 -6.19 -9.32
N THR A 134 -6.42 -7.51 -9.36
CA THR A 134 -7.59 -8.21 -9.89
C THR A 134 -8.18 -9.14 -8.84
N ILE A 135 -9.51 -9.21 -8.84
CA ILE A 135 -10.30 -10.17 -8.07
C ILE A 135 -11.34 -10.78 -9.01
N SER A 136 -11.93 -11.90 -8.60
CA SER A 136 -13.03 -12.53 -9.31
C SER A 136 -14.23 -11.57 -9.42
N GLU A 137 -14.99 -11.62 -10.52
CA GLU A 137 -16.14 -10.72 -10.72
C GLU A 137 -17.25 -10.91 -9.67
N ASP A 138 -17.43 -12.13 -9.17
CA ASP A 138 -18.37 -12.51 -8.12
C ASP A 138 -17.91 -12.11 -6.70
N ASP A 139 -16.65 -11.69 -6.54
CA ASP A 139 -16.14 -11.21 -5.27
C ASP A 139 -16.75 -9.83 -4.96
N PRO A 140 -17.43 -9.65 -3.80
CA PRO A 140 -18.12 -8.40 -3.47
C PRO A 140 -17.18 -7.26 -3.10
N ARG A 141 -15.87 -7.51 -2.89
CA ARG A 141 -14.92 -6.50 -2.42
C ARG A 141 -14.67 -5.43 -3.48
N SER A 142 -14.61 -4.16 -3.09
CA SER A 142 -14.23 -3.06 -3.99
C SER A 142 -12.71 -2.85 -4.06
N ALA A 143 -11.94 -3.50 -3.17
CA ALA A 143 -10.50 -3.38 -3.03
C ALA A 143 -9.88 -4.67 -2.52
N VAL A 144 -8.59 -4.87 -2.83
CA VAL A 144 -7.73 -5.82 -2.12
C VAL A 144 -7.04 -5.09 -0.98
N GLU A 145 -7.23 -5.58 0.24
CA GLU A 145 -6.74 -4.95 1.46
C GLU A 145 -5.85 -5.92 2.23
N GLU A 146 -4.61 -5.52 2.49
CA GLU A 146 -3.65 -6.32 3.24
C GLU A 146 -3.16 -5.59 4.49
N ILE A 147 -3.05 -6.33 5.59
CA ILE A 147 -2.49 -5.82 6.84
C ILE A 147 -1.14 -6.50 7.03
N PHE A 148 -0.11 -5.70 7.29
CA PHE A 148 1.21 -6.16 7.67
C PHE A 148 1.46 -5.77 9.11
N VAL A 149 1.99 -6.69 9.90
CA VAL A 149 2.42 -6.42 11.28
C VAL A 149 3.94 -6.45 11.30
N ALA A 150 4.54 -5.38 11.81
CA ALA A 150 5.98 -5.30 11.99
C ALA A 150 6.43 -6.25 13.10
N GLN A 151 7.47 -7.04 12.82
CA GLN A 151 8.13 -7.94 13.78
C GLN A 151 9.51 -7.38 14.18
N THR A 152 10.27 -6.91 13.18
CA THR A 152 11.61 -6.34 13.37
C THR A 152 11.77 -5.15 12.43
N ILE A 153 12.23 -4.02 12.97
CA ILE A 153 12.49 -2.77 12.24
C ILE A 153 13.83 -2.22 12.71
N SER A 154 14.79 -2.10 11.79
CA SER A 154 16.10 -1.46 12.01
C SER A 154 16.70 -0.99 10.69
N ASP A 155 17.86 -0.35 10.73
CA ASP A 155 18.60 0.08 9.53
C ASP A 155 18.97 -1.09 8.60
N THR A 156 19.09 -2.30 9.15
CA THR A 156 19.58 -3.50 8.42
C THR A 156 18.57 -4.64 8.35
N SER A 157 17.43 -4.52 9.03
CA SER A 157 16.40 -5.55 9.07
C SER A 157 15.00 -4.95 8.97
N CYS A 158 14.20 -5.49 8.05
CA CYS A 158 12.77 -5.27 8.01
C CYS A 158 12.04 -6.59 7.84
N VAL A 159 11.31 -7.00 8.89
CA VAL A 159 10.48 -8.21 8.87
C VAL A 159 9.04 -7.82 9.14
N LEU A 160 8.20 -8.01 8.13
CA LEU A 160 6.76 -7.77 8.20
C LEU A 160 6.03 -9.10 8.00
N THR A 161 5.03 -9.37 8.84
CA THR A 161 4.16 -10.54 8.70
C THR A 161 2.83 -10.11 8.10
N ARG A 162 2.44 -10.72 6.97
CA ARG A 162 1.11 -10.51 6.41
C ARG A 162 0.06 -11.19 7.29
N VAL A 163 -0.91 -10.43 7.76
CA VAL A 163 -2.09 -10.94 8.48
C VAL A 163 -3.19 -11.18 7.46
N ASN A 164 -3.61 -12.43 7.32
CA ASN A 164 -4.59 -12.84 6.31
C ASN A 164 -5.96 -12.20 6.63
N THR A 165 -6.36 -11.18 5.86
CA THR A 165 -7.67 -10.51 5.97
C THR A 165 -8.82 -11.33 5.38
N ARG A 166 -8.54 -12.46 4.69
CA ARG A 166 -9.55 -13.35 4.10
C ARG A 166 -10.56 -13.92 5.10
N ALA A 167 -10.26 -13.88 6.40
CA ALA A 167 -11.15 -14.43 7.43
C ALA A 167 -12.45 -13.64 7.63
N ASN A 168 -12.57 -12.41 7.12
CA ASN A 168 -13.71 -11.52 7.40
C ASN A 168 -14.63 -11.24 6.20
N ALA A 169 -14.48 -11.95 5.08
CA ALA A 169 -15.55 -11.95 4.09
C ALA A 169 -16.77 -12.63 4.75
N PRO A 170 -17.92 -11.96 4.92
CA PRO A 170 -19.12 -12.66 5.33
C PRO A 170 -19.33 -13.77 4.32
N LYS A 171 -19.33 -15.03 4.76
CA LYS A 171 -19.85 -16.12 3.95
C LYS A 171 -21.27 -15.68 3.60
N SER A 172 -21.50 -15.24 2.37
CA SER A 172 -22.82 -15.12 1.78
C SER A 172 -23.35 -16.55 1.61
N GLY A 173 -23.68 -17.18 2.73
CA GLY A 173 -24.45 -18.40 2.79
C GLY A 173 -25.85 -18.04 2.33
N GLY A 174 -26.08 -18.14 1.01
CA GLY A 174 -27.41 -18.13 0.43
C GLY A 174 -28.19 -19.32 0.98
N CYS A 175 -28.95 -19.10 2.05
CA CYS A 175 -30.14 -19.90 2.30
C CYS A 175 -31.19 -19.44 1.30
N ALA A 176 -31.25 -20.13 0.16
CA ALA A 176 -32.44 -20.13 -0.67
C ALA A 176 -33.58 -20.76 0.15
N GLY A 177 -34.44 -19.92 0.75
CA GLY A 177 -35.72 -20.38 1.30
C GLY A 177 -36.00 -20.14 2.79
N CYS A 178 -35.21 -19.35 3.53
CA CYS A 178 -35.59 -19.00 4.90
C CYS A 178 -36.35 -17.67 4.92
N THR A 179 -37.67 -17.73 4.78
CA THR A 179 -38.57 -16.70 5.30
C THR A 179 -38.43 -16.66 6.83
N THR A 180 -37.78 -15.63 7.34
CA THR A 180 -37.99 -15.17 8.72
C THR A 180 -38.50 -13.74 8.57
N SER A 181 -39.81 -13.59 8.33
CA SER A 181 -40.80 -13.31 9.38
C SER A 181 -40.29 -12.22 10.32
N ASP A 182 -40.78 -11.02 10.04
CA ASP A 182 -40.82 -9.87 10.91
C ASP A 182 -41.08 -10.29 12.36
N ASN A 183 -40.22 -9.81 13.26
CA ASN A 183 -40.62 -9.53 14.63
C ASN A 183 -39.83 -8.31 15.12
N GLN A 184 -40.43 -7.15 14.91
CA GLN A 184 -40.30 -6.02 15.83
C GLN A 184 -40.64 -6.48 17.24
N VAL A 185 -39.71 -6.43 18.19
CA VAL A 185 -40.04 -6.19 19.60
C VAL A 185 -38.93 -5.39 20.29
N ALA A 186 -39.32 -4.17 20.69
CA ALA A 186 -38.94 -3.41 21.88
C ALA A 186 -37.47 -3.04 22.16
N SER A 187 -37.20 -1.75 21.98
CA SER A 187 -36.98 -0.79 23.08
C SER A 187 -36.44 -1.37 24.40
N GLY A 188 -35.14 -1.22 24.63
CA GLY A 188 -34.50 -1.38 25.93
C GLY A 188 -33.70 -0.13 26.31
N ILE A 189 -34.41 0.90 26.78
CA ILE A 189 -33.82 2.07 27.43
C ILE A 189 -33.23 1.61 28.76
N GLY A 190 -31.91 1.41 28.82
CA GLY A 190 -31.16 1.16 30.04
C GLY A 190 -30.81 2.47 30.74
N LEU A 191 -31.71 2.92 31.62
CA LEU A 191 -31.58 4.06 32.52
C LEU A 191 -31.12 3.53 33.90
N ALA A 192 -29.89 3.83 34.32
CA ALA A 192 -29.40 3.88 35.71
C ALA A 192 -27.88 4.17 35.65
N GLY A 193 -27.38 5.34 36.03
CA GLY A 193 -27.15 5.76 37.43
C GLY A 193 -25.78 5.22 37.88
N LEU A 194 -24.74 5.98 38.23
CA LEU A 194 -24.58 7.04 39.24
C LEU A 194 -23.18 7.66 39.00
N LEU A 195 -23.02 9.00 38.91
CA LEU A 195 -22.69 9.94 40.00
C LEU A 195 -21.22 9.94 40.50
N PHE A 196 -20.73 11.17 40.69
CA PHE A 196 -19.50 11.64 41.38
C PHE A 196 -18.17 11.52 40.59
N GLY A 197 -17.33 12.56 40.47
CA GLY A 197 -17.32 13.82 41.21
C GLY A 197 -16.44 14.90 40.58
N LEU A 198 -16.81 16.14 40.89
CA LEU A 198 -16.00 17.34 40.78
C LEU A 198 -14.69 17.16 41.55
N GLY A 199 -13.58 17.56 40.93
CA GLY A 199 -12.30 17.78 41.58
C GLY A 199 -11.61 19.01 40.99
N VAL A 200 -12.11 20.19 41.36
CA VAL A 200 -11.39 21.46 41.20
C VAL A 200 -10.18 21.41 42.14
N LEU A 201 -8.96 21.53 41.59
CA LEU A 201 -7.82 22.00 42.39
C LEU A 201 -6.94 22.95 41.60
N VAL A 202 -7.30 24.22 41.75
CA VAL A 202 -6.44 25.38 41.55
C VAL A 202 -5.21 25.24 42.46
N ARG A 203 -4.00 25.29 41.90
CA ARG A 203 -2.84 25.80 42.66
C ARG A 203 -1.89 26.62 41.79
N ARG A 204 -2.21 27.90 41.80
CA ARG A 204 -1.39 29.07 41.52
C ARG A 204 -0.32 29.23 42.62
N ARG A 205 0.98 29.34 42.30
CA ARG A 205 1.94 30.33 42.89
C ARG A 205 3.40 30.13 42.45
N ARG A 206 3.95 31.18 41.81
CA ARG A 206 5.08 32.07 42.23
C ARG A 206 6.46 31.51 41.90
N ARG A 207 7.20 32.10 40.95
CA ARG A 207 8.04 33.32 41.10
C ARG A 207 8.89 33.27 42.36
N GLY A 208 10.09 32.69 42.22
CA GLY A 208 11.35 33.25 42.71
C GLY A 208 12.15 33.62 41.47
#